data_AF-A0A3M2E5Q5-F1
#
_entry.id   AF-A0A3M2E5Q5-F1
#
_cell.length_a   1.000
_cell.length_b   1.000
_cell.length_c   1.000
_cell.angle_alpha   90.00
_cell.angle_beta   90.00
_cell.angle_gamma   90.00
#
_symmetry.space_group_name_H-M   'P 1'
#
loop_
_entity.id
_entity.type
_entity.pdbx_description
1 polymer ?
#
loop_
_entity_poly.entity_id
_entity_poly.type
_entity_poly.pdbx_seq_one_letter_code
_entity_poly.pdbx_strand_id
1 'polypeptide(L)'
;PGVGHKTASVVMAQAFGEPAFPVDTHVHRLAGRWGLSRARDVAETERDLKRLWPAPLWHARHLQMIFFGREHCPARRHDLTACMICSWAASRRRIREEMAWQTTRNGRASSRRG
;
A
#
# COMPACT_ATOMS: atom_id res chain seq x y z
N PRO A 1 7.93 -20.71 -6.81
CA PRO A 1 8.56 -20.12 -8.02
C PRO A 1 7.84 -18.82 -8.43
N GLY A 2 8.33 -17.68 -7.95
CA GLY A 2 7.71 -16.36 -8.11
C GLY A 2 8.75 -15.27 -8.32
N VAL A 3 9.81 -15.58 -9.07
CA VAL A 3 10.77 -14.58 -9.55
C VAL A 3 10.13 -13.93 -10.77
N GLY A 4 9.27 -12.94 -10.54
CA GLY A 4 8.56 -12.27 -11.62
C GLY A 4 8.21 -10.86 -11.18
N HIS A 5 8.82 -9.87 -11.84
CA HIS A 5 8.51 -8.44 -11.76
C HIS A 5 9.04 -7.60 -10.58
N LYS A 6 9.29 -8.13 -9.37
CA LYS A 6 9.80 -7.29 -8.26
C LYS A 6 11.32 -7.08 -8.26
N THR A 7 12.09 -8.07 -8.72
CA THR A 7 13.56 -7.96 -8.75
C THR A 7 14.03 -7.01 -9.85
N ALA A 8 13.27 -6.85 -10.94
CA ALA A 8 13.66 -6.00 -12.07
C ALA A 8 13.72 -4.51 -11.70
N SER A 9 12.77 -3.97 -10.94
CA SER A 9 12.80 -2.55 -10.55
C SER A 9 13.85 -2.23 -9.47
N VAL A 10 14.14 -3.19 -8.58
CA VAL A 10 15.21 -3.04 -7.57
C VAL A 10 16.60 -3.08 -8.23
N VAL A 11 16.78 -3.96 -9.22
CA VAL A 11 18.05 -4.09 -9.97
C VAL A 11 18.25 -2.96 -10.98
N MET A 12 17.20 -2.47 -11.65
CA MET A 12 17.30 -1.36 -12.61
C MET A 12 17.63 -0.02 -11.94
N ALA A 13 17.13 0.24 -10.72
CA ALA A 13 17.51 1.44 -9.97
C ALA A 13 19.00 1.42 -9.54
N GLN A 14 19.59 0.24 -9.35
CA GLN A 14 21.02 0.09 -9.07
C GLN A 14 21.90 0.17 -10.32
N ALA A 15 21.37 -0.11 -11.52
CA ALA A 15 22.13 -0.17 -12.76
C ALA A 15 22.33 1.18 -13.46
N PHE A 16 21.52 2.22 -13.16
CA PHE A 16 21.53 3.49 -13.90
C PHE A 16 21.80 4.75 -13.07
N GLY A 17 22.12 4.63 -11.78
CA GLY A 17 22.57 5.76 -10.95
C GLY A 17 21.53 6.84 -10.62
N GLU A 18 20.29 6.72 -11.13
CA GLU A 18 19.20 7.64 -10.82
C GLU A 18 18.47 7.21 -9.55
N PRO A 19 18.40 8.07 -8.50
CA PRO A 19 17.59 7.77 -7.34
C PRO A 19 16.12 7.61 -7.76
N ALA A 20 15.55 6.45 -7.46
CA ALA A 20 14.14 6.17 -7.67
C ALA A 20 13.49 5.82 -6.33
N PHE A 21 12.19 6.07 -6.20
CA PHE A 21 11.39 5.54 -5.09
C PHE A 21 10.62 4.35 -5.66
N PRO A 22 11.07 3.09 -5.47
CA PRO A 22 10.38 1.97 -6.08
C PRO A 22 8.98 1.84 -5.51
N VAL A 23 7.97 1.72 -6.37
CA VAL A 23 6.58 1.54 -5.94
C VAL A 23 6.12 0.15 -6.32
N ASP A 24 5.92 -0.69 -5.31
CA ASP A 24 5.34 -2.03 -5.48
C ASP A 24 3.88 -2.06 -5.01
N THR A 25 3.26 -3.24 -5.03
CA THR A 25 1.86 -3.43 -4.62
C THR A 25 1.58 -3.12 -3.14
N HIS A 26 2.56 -3.21 -2.25
CA HIS A 26 2.42 -2.78 -0.86
C HIS A 26 2.52 -1.27 -0.77
N VAL A 27 3.56 -0.68 -1.36
CA VAL A 27 3.79 0.77 -1.35
C VAL A 27 2.59 1.52 -1.94
N HIS A 28 2.11 1.11 -3.12
CA HIS A 28 0.97 1.76 -3.78
C HIS A 28 -0.31 1.69 -2.93
N ARG A 29 -0.60 0.51 -2.36
CA ARG A 29 -1.75 0.32 -1.47
C ARG A 29 -1.65 1.19 -0.22
N LEU A 30 -0.49 1.20 0.43
CA LEU A 30 -0.26 1.97 1.65
C LEU A 30 -0.30 3.47 1.40
N ALA A 31 0.30 3.95 0.30
CA ALA A 31 0.21 5.35 -0.10
C ALA A 31 -1.25 5.80 -0.26
N GLY A 32 -2.10 4.96 -0.87
CA GLY A 32 -3.53 5.22 -1.00
C GLY A 32 -4.34 5.10 0.31
N ARG A 33 -3.93 4.21 1.23
CA ARG A 33 -4.57 4.05 2.55
C ARG A 33 -4.23 5.17 3.50
N TRP A 34 -2.96 5.59 3.53
CA TRP A 34 -2.44 6.63 4.41
C TRP A 34 -2.63 8.05 3.87
N GLY A 35 -3.29 8.20 2.71
CA GLY A 35 -3.55 9.50 2.10
C GLY A 35 -2.31 10.20 1.53
N LEU A 36 -1.20 9.47 1.35
CA LEU A 36 0.02 10.00 0.76
C LEU A 36 -0.09 10.22 -0.76
N SER A 37 -0.99 9.47 -1.40
CA SER A 37 -1.30 9.64 -2.83
C SER A 37 -2.75 9.27 -3.12
N ARG A 38 -3.33 9.95 -4.13
CA ARG A 38 -4.64 9.60 -4.72
C ARG A 38 -4.50 8.98 -6.11
N ALA A 39 -3.26 8.70 -6.51
CA ALA A 39 -2.92 8.18 -7.81
C ALA A 39 -3.64 6.87 -8.13
N ARG A 40 -3.95 6.69 -9.41
CA ARG A 40 -4.50 5.44 -9.95
C ARG A 40 -3.44 4.54 -10.55
N ASP A 41 -2.26 5.09 -10.83
CA ASP A 41 -1.13 4.38 -11.39
C ASP A 41 0.14 4.53 -10.54
N VAL A 42 1.10 3.67 -10.84
CA VAL A 42 2.37 3.53 -10.12
C VAL A 42 3.25 4.76 -10.33
N ALA A 43 3.28 5.31 -11.55
CA ALA A 43 4.16 6.44 -11.89
C ALA A 43 3.75 7.72 -11.16
N GLU A 44 2.45 7.98 -11.04
CA GLU A 44 1.92 9.09 -10.26
C GLU A 44 2.14 8.89 -8.75
N THR A 45 1.99 7.65 -8.27
CA THR A 45 2.32 7.33 -6.86
C THR A 45 3.79 7.60 -6.56
N GLU A 46 4.70 7.19 -7.44
CA GLU A 46 6.14 7.45 -7.28
C GLU A 46 6.41 8.95 -7.22
N ARG A 47 5.83 9.74 -8.12
CA ARG A 47 5.97 11.21 -8.12
C ARG A 47 5.49 11.81 -6.81
N ASP A 48 4.35 11.36 -6.29
CA ASP A 48 3.82 11.85 -5.01
C ASP A 48 4.76 11.51 -3.85
N LEU A 49 5.24 10.27 -3.76
CA LEU A 49 6.13 9.83 -2.68
C LEU A 49 7.50 10.52 -2.74
N LYS A 50 8.04 10.77 -3.94
CA LYS A 50 9.27 11.54 -4.13
C LYS A 50 9.17 12.98 -3.61
N ARG A 51 7.97 13.59 -3.62
CA ARG A 51 7.75 14.94 -3.06
C ARG A 51 7.71 14.97 -1.54
N LEU A 52 7.46 13.82 -0.88
CA LEU A 52 7.30 13.75 0.58
C LEU A 52 8.61 13.57 1.33
N TRP A 53 9.62 12.96 0.70
CA TRP A 53 10.89 12.65 1.35
C TRP A 53 12.07 13.03 0.46
N PRO A 54 13.22 13.43 1.03
CA PRO A 54 14.45 13.63 0.26
C PRO A 54 14.99 12.29 -0.26
N ALA A 55 15.69 12.33 -1.40
CA ALA A 55 16.19 11.16 -2.12
C ALA A 55 16.98 10.13 -1.27
N PRO A 56 17.86 10.54 -0.33
CA PRO A 56 18.59 9.60 0.52
C PRO A 56 17.69 8.70 1.38
N LEU A 57 16.44 9.10 1.64
CA LEU A 57 15.51 8.35 2.47
C LEU A 57 14.61 7.41 1.67
N TRP A 58 14.56 7.50 0.33
CA TRP A 58 13.60 6.75 -0.49
C TRP A 58 13.73 5.24 -0.31
N HIS A 59 14.96 4.71 -0.31
CA HIS A 59 15.18 3.27 -0.13
C HIS A 59 14.72 2.79 1.26
N ALA A 60 15.07 3.53 2.32
CA ALA A 60 14.65 3.19 3.68
C ALA A 60 13.12 3.24 3.83
N ARG A 61 12.47 4.26 3.28
CA ARG A 61 11.00 4.41 3.30
C ARG A 61 10.31 3.31 2.51
N HIS A 62 10.82 2.96 1.33
CA HIS A 62 10.34 1.85 0.53
C HIS A 62 10.32 0.54 1.34
N LEU A 63 11.45 0.18 1.96
CA LEU A 63 11.55 -1.04 2.76
C LEU A 63 10.59 -1.01 3.97
N GLN A 64 10.55 0.09 4.72
CA GLN A 64 9.64 0.26 5.86
C GLN A 64 8.17 0.05 5.45
N MET A 65 7.76 0.62 4.31
CA MET A 65 6.41 0.42 3.77
C MET A 65 6.15 -1.04 3.38
N ILE A 66 7.11 -1.72 2.76
CA ILE A 66 6.97 -3.14 2.42
C ILE A 66 6.81 -3.99 3.68
N PHE A 67 7.68 -3.83 4.68
CA PHE A 67 7.62 -4.60 5.94
C PHE A 67 6.27 -4.40 6.63
N PHE A 68 5.87 -3.14 6.84
CA PHE A 68 4.59 -2.85 7.46
C PHE A 68 3.40 -3.40 6.65
N GLY A 69 3.44 -3.27 5.33
CA GLY A 69 2.41 -3.77 4.43
C GLY A 69 2.30 -5.29 4.39
N ARG A 70 3.32 -6.02 4.84
CA ARG A 70 3.30 -7.48 4.96
C ARG A 70 2.80 -7.92 6.33
N GLU A 71 3.30 -7.32 7.39
CA GLU A 71 3.07 -7.79 8.76
C GLU A 71 1.79 -7.22 9.38
N HIS A 72 1.44 -5.97 9.06
CA HIS A 72 0.42 -5.23 9.79
C HIS A 72 -0.75 -4.73 8.93
N CYS A 73 -0.55 -4.59 7.62
CA CYS A 73 -1.56 -3.99 6.73
C CYS A 73 -1.85 -4.87 5.50
N PRO A 74 -2.52 -6.02 5.70
CA PRO A 74 -2.86 -6.97 4.64
C PRO A 74 -3.74 -6.33 3.56
N ALA A 75 -3.66 -6.85 2.33
CA ALA A 75 -4.41 -6.29 1.21
C ALA A 75 -5.93 -6.53 1.32
N ARG A 76 -6.35 -7.65 1.90
CA ARG A 76 -7.75 -8.07 1.97
C ARG A 76 -8.18 -8.18 3.43
N ARG A 77 -9.47 -7.87 3.70
CA ARG A 77 -10.09 -7.98 5.04
C ARG A 77 -9.30 -7.27 6.15
N HIS A 78 -8.64 -6.17 5.81
CA HIS A 78 -7.88 -5.38 6.77
C HIS A 78 -8.81 -4.41 7.48
N ASP A 79 -8.91 -4.50 8.80
CA ASP A 79 -9.55 -3.48 9.62
C ASP A 79 -8.65 -2.25 9.74
N LEU A 80 -9.01 -1.18 9.01
CA LEU A 80 -8.26 0.06 9.03
C LEU A 80 -8.41 0.80 10.37
N THR A 81 -9.48 0.56 11.14
CA THR A 81 -9.75 1.23 12.41
C THR A 81 -8.89 0.69 13.55
N ALA A 82 -8.55 -0.60 13.49
CA ALA A 82 -7.66 -1.26 14.45
C ALA A 82 -6.17 -1.21 14.04
N CYS A 83 -5.86 -0.72 12.84
CA CYS A 83 -4.49 -0.68 12.34
C CYS A 83 -3.68 0.46 12.98
N MET A 84 -2.45 0.15 13.41
CA MET A 84 -1.55 1.10 14.08
C MET A 84 -1.30 2.40 13.30
N ILE A 85 -1.30 2.36 11.96
CA ILE A 85 -1.11 3.57 11.13
C ILE A 85 -2.41 4.01 10.46
N CYS A 86 -3.17 3.08 9.88
CA CYS A 86 -4.38 3.46 9.14
C CYS A 86 -5.45 4.11 10.04
N SER A 87 -5.49 3.78 11.34
CA SER A 87 -6.49 4.31 12.28
C SER A 87 -6.48 5.83 12.38
N TRP A 88 -5.31 6.45 12.29
CA TRP A 88 -5.15 7.91 12.33
C TRP A 88 -4.76 8.52 10.98
N ALA A 89 -4.14 7.76 10.07
CA ALA A 89 -3.72 8.27 8.76
C ALA A 89 -4.80 8.18 7.68
N ALA A 90 -5.67 7.16 7.72
CA ALA A 90 -6.65 6.96 6.67
C ALA A 90 -7.82 7.93 6.77
N SER A 91 -8.25 8.48 5.63
CA SER A 91 -9.46 9.30 5.61
C SER A 91 -10.70 8.49 6.01
N ARG A 92 -11.67 9.15 6.67
CA ARG A 92 -12.97 8.54 7.00
C ARG A 92 -13.65 7.90 5.78
N ARG A 93 -13.50 8.52 4.60
CA ARG A 93 -14.00 7.97 3.33
C ARG A 93 -13.32 6.64 2.99
N ARG A 94 -11.99 6.59 3.03
CA ARG A 94 -11.21 5.36 2.74
C ARG A 94 -11.57 4.23 3.70
N ILE A 95 -11.69 4.52 5.00
CA ILE A 95 -12.11 3.54 6.00
C ILE A 95 -13.48 2.96 5.64
N ARG A 96 -14.48 3.81 5.37
CA ARG A 96 -15.83 3.34 4.99
C ARG A 96 -15.81 2.48 3.72
N GLU A 97 -15.08 2.90 2.68
CA GLU A 97 -14.99 2.16 1.43
C GLU A 97 -14.40 0.75 1.62
N GLU A 98 -13.33 0.60 2.40
CA GLU A 98 -12.70 -0.71 2.64
C GLU A 98 -13.48 -1.59 3.64
N MET A 99 -14.18 -0.98 4.60
CA MET A 99 -15.04 -1.70 5.56
C MET A 99 -16.37 -2.16 4.95
N ALA A 100 -16.93 -1.39 4.01
CA ALA A 100 -18.20 -1.73 3.36
C ALA A 100 -18.16 -3.10 2.64
N TRP A 101 -17.01 -3.47 2.09
CA TRP A 101 -16.80 -4.77 1.44
C TRP A 101 -16.84 -5.97 2.40
N GLN A 102 -16.56 -5.76 3.70
CA GLN A 102 -16.59 -6.85 4.69
C GLN A 102 -18.03 -7.21 5.06
N THR A 103 -18.89 -6.19 5.19
CA THR A 103 -20.28 -6.33 5.63
C THR A 103 -21.14 -7.05 4.58
N THR A 104 -20.99 -6.71 3.30
CA THR A 104 -21.79 -7.29 2.20
C THR A 104 -21.52 -8.79 1.98
N ARG A 105 -20.32 -9.29 2.30
CA ARG A 105 -19.96 -10.71 2.18
C ARG A 105 -20.36 -11.55 3.39
N ASN A 106 -20.28 -11.01 4.62
CA ASN A 106 -20.71 -11.74 5.81
C ASN A 106 -22.23 -11.98 5.83
N GLY A 107 -23.04 -11.06 5.29
CA GLY A 107 -24.48 -11.26 5.15
C GLY A 107 -24.87 -12.46 4.26
N ARG A 108 -24.10 -12.73 3.18
CA ARG A 108 -24.33 -13.91 2.32
C ARG A 108 -23.86 -15.23 2.92
N ALA A 109 -22.94 -15.22 3.88
CA ALA A 109 -22.47 -16.43 4.56
C ALA A 109 -23.43 -16.89 5.67
N SER A 110 -24.23 -15.97 6.22
CA SER A 110 -25.26 -16.26 7.23
C SER A 110 -26.53 -16.87 6.63
N SER A 111 -26.88 -16.55 5.37
CA SER A 111 -28.13 -16.98 4.74
C SER A 111 -28.09 -18.38 4.08
N ARG A 112 -27.04 -19.17 4.28
CA ARG A 112 -26.89 -20.55 3.76
C ARG A 112 -26.90 -21.62 4.86
N ARG A 113 -27.26 -21.24 6.10
CA ARG A 113 -27.38 -22.13 7.27
C ARG A 113 -28.79 -22.07 7.88
N GLY A 114 -29.80 -21.86 7.05
CA GLY A 114 -31.22 -21.96 7.38
C GLY A 114 -31.89 -22.91 6.41
#